data_AF-A0A7S1FF21-F1
#
_entry.id   AF-A0A7S1FF21-F1
#
_cell.length_a   1.000
_cell.length_b   1.000
_cell.length_c   1.000
_cell.angle_alpha   90.00
_cell.angle_beta   90.00
_cell.angle_gamma   90.00
#
_symmetry.space_group_name_H-M   'P 1'
#
loop_
_entity.id
_entity.type
_entity.pdbx_description
1 polymer ?
#
loop_
_entity_poly.entity_id
_entity_poly.type
_entity_poly.pdbx_seq_one_letter_code
_entity_poly.pdbx_strand_id
1 'polypeptide(L)'
;AHPPCIAQCLMPLKLVIFDFDQTLSQHHLFATLSHGGTGLHLNPPYAITEVGQLKRLADAADTEGFLQSVFGGPKRLNKLAAVLAELRAADVECIICTRGFIGPVQKALEEVGLRRFFSQVYGKTGQDYGSPLAGEDLGALGDDQCFLGRTEYSSWDTKQEIVARCLAQRCLGFEDALFLDDDPMEVSNMASTCTVLQVTNSGLGKREFAMLRRRIGAASQGAFCNLFFCCGI
;
A
#
# COMPACT_ATOMS: atom_id res chain seq x y z
N ALA A 1 18.25 31.27 31.09
CA ALA A 1 18.90 30.06 30.54
C ALA A 1 17.89 29.34 29.67
N HIS A 2 18.09 29.31 28.36
CA HIS A 2 17.24 28.53 27.45
C HIS A 2 17.65 27.06 27.53
N PRO A 3 16.70 26.10 27.63
CA PRO A 3 17.04 24.69 27.58
C PRO A 3 17.68 24.38 26.21
N PRO A 4 18.72 23.52 26.16
CA PRO A 4 19.30 23.09 24.90
C PRO A 4 18.20 22.43 24.07
N CYS A 5 17.96 22.97 22.88
CA CYS A 5 17.11 22.35 21.87
C CYS A 5 17.82 21.06 21.45
N ILE A 6 17.48 19.93 22.07
CA ILE A 6 17.90 18.61 21.62
C ILE A 6 17.19 18.42 20.28
N ALA A 7 17.90 18.74 19.19
CA ALA A 7 17.47 18.36 17.87
C ALA A 7 17.39 16.83 17.86
N GLN A 8 16.17 16.30 17.99
CA GLN A 8 15.93 14.88 17.84
C GLN A 8 16.44 14.48 16.46
N CYS A 9 17.53 13.71 16.44
CA CYS A 9 18.10 13.14 15.23
C CYS A 9 17.09 12.10 14.74
N LEU A 10 16.13 12.54 13.91
CA LEU A 10 15.17 11.64 13.29
C LEU A 10 15.95 10.70 12.38
N MET A 11 15.88 9.41 12.69
CA MET A 11 16.46 8.37 11.85
C MET A 11 15.83 8.43 10.45
N PRO A 12 16.62 8.20 9.39
CA PRO A 12 16.11 8.26 8.04
C PRO A 12 15.10 7.13 7.81
N LEU A 13 13.91 7.47 7.32
CA LEU A 13 12.88 6.49 6.95
C LEU A 13 13.44 5.52 5.90
N LYS A 14 13.19 4.21 6.07
CA LYS A 14 13.67 3.14 5.17
C LYS A 14 12.56 2.32 4.55
N LEU A 15 11.42 2.19 5.24
CA LEU A 15 10.29 1.39 4.77
C LEU A 15 8.97 2.13 4.96
N VAL A 16 8.12 2.11 3.94
CA VAL A 16 6.72 2.52 4.04
C VAL A 16 5.82 1.37 3.66
N ILE A 17 4.90 1.04 4.56
CA ILE A 17 3.90 0.00 4.40
C ILE A 17 2.54 0.67 4.22
N PHE A 18 1.89 0.40 3.11
CA PHE A 18 0.56 0.94 2.82
C PHE A 18 -0.49 -0.15 2.93
N ASP A 19 -1.60 0.10 3.61
CA ASP A 19 -2.84 -0.54 3.23
C ASP A 19 -3.27 -0.11 1.80
N PHE A 20 -4.11 -0.92 1.17
CA PHE A 20 -4.62 -0.62 -0.15
C PHE A 20 -5.97 0.11 -0.13
N ASP A 21 -7.00 -0.49 0.45
CA ASP A 21 -8.39 -0.08 0.23
C ASP A 21 -8.75 1.10 1.13
N GLN A 22 -9.20 2.22 0.57
CA GLN A 22 -9.38 3.50 1.31
C GLN A 22 -8.12 4.08 1.95
N THR A 23 -6.96 3.46 1.73
CA THR A 23 -5.65 4.04 2.06
C THR A 23 -4.94 4.50 0.78
N LEU A 24 -4.49 3.58 -0.06
CA LEU A 24 -3.87 3.91 -1.34
C LEU A 24 -4.95 4.25 -2.38
N SER A 25 -5.98 3.41 -2.48
CA SER A 25 -7.20 3.70 -3.24
C SER A 25 -8.11 4.65 -2.45
N GLN A 26 -9.07 5.25 -3.15
CA GLN A 26 -10.16 6.02 -2.55
C GLN A 26 -11.41 5.16 -2.32
N HIS A 27 -11.51 4.00 -2.99
CA HIS A 27 -12.66 3.10 -2.90
C HIS A 27 -12.21 1.66 -2.65
N HIS A 28 -13.04 0.88 -1.96
CA HIS A 28 -12.78 -0.54 -1.71
C HIS A 28 -12.87 -1.37 -3.00
N LEU A 29 -11.74 -1.67 -3.62
CA LEU A 29 -11.65 -2.46 -4.85
C LEU A 29 -12.30 -3.83 -4.67
N PHE A 30 -11.97 -4.53 -3.57
CA PHE A 30 -12.54 -5.85 -3.30
C PHE A 30 -14.08 -5.80 -3.16
N ALA A 31 -14.61 -4.87 -2.37
CA ALA A 31 -16.06 -4.75 -2.14
C ALA A 31 -16.80 -4.40 -3.43
N THR A 32 -16.22 -3.53 -4.27
CA THR A 32 -16.78 -3.19 -5.57
C THR A 32 -16.81 -4.39 -6.52
N LEU A 33 -15.74 -5.19 -6.57
CA LEU A 33 -15.68 -6.38 -7.41
C LEU A 33 -16.49 -7.58 -6.87
N SER A 34 -16.75 -7.66 -5.57
CA SER A 34 -17.44 -8.81 -4.95
C SER A 34 -18.95 -8.65 -4.82
N HIS A 35 -19.43 -7.42 -4.64
CA HIS A 35 -20.87 -7.18 -4.47
C HIS A 35 -21.29 -5.76 -4.87
N GLY A 36 -20.50 -5.05 -5.69
CA GLY A 36 -20.86 -3.74 -6.22
C GLY A 36 -20.80 -2.61 -5.18
N GLY A 37 -19.95 -2.78 -4.16
CA GLY A 37 -19.81 -1.95 -2.97
C GLY A 37 -19.72 -0.42 -3.15
N THR A 38 -19.78 0.24 -1.99
CA THR A 38 -20.20 1.63 -1.76
C THR A 38 -19.31 2.69 -2.43
N GLY A 39 -19.72 3.18 -3.60
CA GLY A 39 -19.22 4.44 -4.16
C GLY A 39 -18.91 4.40 -5.65
N LEU A 40 -18.61 3.22 -6.21
CA LEU A 40 -18.43 3.01 -7.64
C LEU A 40 -19.41 1.93 -8.11
N HIS A 41 -20.23 2.27 -9.09
CA HIS A 41 -21.21 1.34 -9.63
C HIS A 41 -20.52 0.39 -10.63
N LEU A 42 -20.52 -0.90 -10.32
CA LEU A 42 -20.05 -1.96 -11.21
C LEU A 42 -21.20 -2.95 -11.43
N ASN A 43 -21.56 -3.19 -12.69
CA ASN A 43 -22.69 -4.05 -13.05
C ASN A 43 -22.33 -5.52 -12.81
N PRO A 44 -23.26 -6.37 -12.34
CA PRO A 44 -23.03 -7.81 -12.21
C PRO A 44 -22.62 -8.45 -13.56
N PRO A 45 -21.95 -9.62 -13.55
CA PRO A 45 -21.78 -10.54 -12.41
C PRO A 45 -20.66 -10.15 -11.46
N TYR A 46 -20.82 -10.42 -10.16
CA TYR A 46 -19.78 -10.20 -9.15
C TYR A 46 -18.85 -11.38 -8.95
N ALA A 47 -17.65 -11.12 -8.41
CA ALA A 47 -16.62 -12.13 -8.20
C ALA A 47 -16.03 -12.07 -6.79
N ILE A 48 -16.03 -13.21 -6.11
CA ILE A 48 -15.57 -13.35 -4.72
C ILE A 48 -14.26 -14.12 -4.58
N THR A 49 -13.72 -14.63 -5.68
CA THR A 49 -12.40 -15.28 -5.73
C THR A 49 -11.36 -14.36 -6.38
N GLU A 50 -10.08 -14.64 -6.13
CA GLU A 50 -8.99 -13.88 -6.74
C GLU A 50 -9.03 -13.95 -8.28
N VAL A 51 -9.26 -15.15 -8.83
CA VAL A 51 -9.35 -15.41 -10.27
C VAL A 51 -10.55 -14.71 -10.89
N GLY A 52 -11.72 -14.82 -10.26
CA GLY A 52 -12.92 -14.14 -10.75
C GLY A 52 -12.76 -12.62 -10.77
N GLN A 53 -12.13 -12.05 -9.74
CA GLN A 53 -11.86 -10.61 -9.68
C GLN A 53 -10.85 -10.17 -10.74
N LEU A 54 -9.78 -10.94 -10.99
CA LEU A 54 -8.85 -10.66 -12.08
C LEU A 54 -9.53 -10.71 -13.45
N LYS A 55 -10.33 -11.75 -13.71
CA LYS A 55 -11.07 -11.88 -14.96
C LYS A 55 -11.96 -10.66 -15.20
N ARG A 56 -12.63 -10.20 -14.14
CA ARG A 56 -13.48 -9.01 -14.22
C ARG A 56 -12.70 -7.71 -14.46
N LEU A 57 -11.46 -7.62 -13.99
CA LEU A 57 -10.58 -6.51 -14.31
C LEU A 57 -10.06 -6.57 -15.75
N ALA A 58 -9.90 -7.77 -16.31
CA ALA A 58 -9.47 -7.98 -17.69
C ALA A 58 -10.58 -7.64 -18.72
N ASP A 59 -11.84 -7.80 -18.34
CA ASP A 59 -12.99 -7.46 -19.18
C ASP A 59 -13.09 -5.93 -19.38
N ALA A 60 -12.43 -5.45 -20.43
CA ALA A 60 -12.19 -4.04 -20.75
C ALA A 60 -13.45 -3.15 -20.79
N ALA A 61 -14.62 -3.74 -21.10
CA ALA A 61 -15.88 -3.01 -21.18
C ALA A 61 -16.35 -2.45 -19.82
N ASP A 62 -15.94 -3.09 -18.71
CA ASP A 62 -16.29 -2.67 -17.36
C ASP A 62 -15.16 -1.86 -16.68
N THR A 63 -13.97 -1.75 -17.31
CA THR A 63 -12.79 -1.17 -16.66
C THR A 63 -12.30 0.18 -17.19
N GLU A 64 -12.80 0.67 -18.33
CA GLU A 64 -12.36 1.98 -18.85
C GLU A 64 -12.64 3.10 -17.85
N GLY A 65 -11.58 3.68 -17.29
CA GLY A 65 -11.66 4.71 -16.24
C GLY A 65 -12.11 4.20 -14.86
N PHE A 66 -12.58 2.96 -14.73
CA PHE A 66 -12.97 2.35 -13.45
C PHE A 66 -11.82 2.39 -12.44
N LEU A 67 -10.66 1.83 -12.82
CA LEU A 67 -9.49 1.77 -11.95
C LEU A 67 -8.98 3.17 -11.62
N GLN A 68 -9.00 4.11 -12.58
CA GLN A 68 -8.67 5.50 -12.27
C GLN A 68 -9.61 6.07 -11.21
N SER A 69 -10.90 5.76 -11.30
CA SER A 69 -11.91 6.18 -10.33
C SER A 69 -11.70 5.53 -8.97
N VAL A 70 -11.31 4.25 -8.90
CA VAL A 70 -10.92 3.57 -7.66
C VAL A 70 -9.80 4.33 -6.93
N PHE A 71 -8.86 4.92 -7.66
CA PHE A 71 -7.80 5.77 -7.10
C PHE A 71 -8.16 7.26 -6.96
N GLY A 72 -9.40 7.66 -7.17
CA GLY A 72 -9.84 9.06 -7.03
C GLY A 72 -9.52 9.96 -8.22
N GLY A 73 -9.35 9.37 -9.39
CA GLY A 73 -9.14 10.03 -10.67
C GLY A 73 -7.70 10.47 -10.96
N PRO A 74 -7.44 10.94 -12.19
CA PRO A 74 -6.08 11.18 -12.70
C PRO A 74 -5.31 12.24 -11.88
N LYS A 75 -6.00 13.26 -11.36
CA LYS A 75 -5.35 14.30 -10.53
C LYS A 75 -4.79 13.74 -9.22
N ARG A 76 -5.47 12.75 -8.61
CA ARG A 76 -5.00 12.11 -7.38
C ARG A 76 -3.90 11.10 -7.69
N LEU A 77 -4.06 10.30 -8.74
CA LEU A 77 -3.03 9.38 -9.23
C LEU A 77 -1.69 10.08 -9.50
N ASN A 78 -1.70 11.24 -10.17
CA ASN A 78 -0.46 12.00 -10.41
C ASN A 78 0.23 12.43 -9.12
N LYS A 79 -0.54 12.79 -8.08
CA LYS A 79 0.03 13.15 -6.77
C LYS A 79 0.59 11.94 -6.03
N LEU A 80 -0.11 10.81 -6.09
CA LEU A 80 0.37 9.53 -5.54
C LEU A 80 1.69 9.12 -6.22
N ALA A 81 1.72 9.11 -7.55
CA ALA A 81 2.91 8.78 -8.33
C ALA A 81 4.09 9.70 -7.99
N ALA A 82 3.86 11.01 -7.82
CA ALA A 82 4.89 11.95 -7.42
C ALA A 82 5.46 11.63 -6.02
N VAL A 83 4.62 11.40 -5.01
CA VAL A 83 5.09 11.07 -3.65
C VAL A 83 5.81 9.72 -3.61
N LEU A 84 5.32 8.71 -4.32
CA LEU A 84 5.98 7.40 -4.41
C LEU A 84 7.32 7.49 -5.14
N ALA A 85 7.43 8.34 -6.17
CA ALA A 85 8.70 8.62 -6.83
C ALA A 85 9.68 9.34 -5.90
N GLU A 86 9.22 10.29 -5.08
CA GLU A 86 10.04 10.97 -4.06
C GLU A 86 10.53 9.98 -2.99
N LEU A 87 9.69 9.07 -2.49
CA LEU A 87 10.08 7.99 -1.57
C LEU A 87 11.18 7.11 -2.18
N ARG A 88 10.97 6.64 -3.41
CA ARG A 88 11.96 5.83 -4.13
C ARG A 88 13.27 6.57 -4.37
N ALA A 89 13.22 7.86 -4.73
CA ALA A 89 14.41 8.70 -4.92
C ALA A 89 15.19 8.92 -3.62
N ALA A 90 14.54 8.80 -2.47
CA ALA A 90 15.13 8.83 -1.15
C ALA A 90 15.55 7.45 -0.62
N ASP A 91 15.58 6.42 -1.48
CA ASP A 91 15.92 5.03 -1.12
C ASP A 91 15.01 4.44 -0.02
N VAL A 92 13.72 4.84 -0.06
CA VAL A 92 12.69 4.30 0.83
C VAL A 92 11.93 3.20 0.09
N GLU A 93 11.97 1.99 0.61
CA GLU A 93 11.20 0.87 0.09
C GLU A 93 9.71 1.06 0.38
N CYS A 94 8.86 0.74 -0.59
CA CYS A 94 7.40 0.75 -0.42
C CYS A 94 6.84 -0.67 -0.61
N ILE A 95 5.99 -1.11 0.32
CA ILE A 95 5.23 -2.37 0.21
C ILE A 95 3.75 -2.13 0.50
N ILE A 96 2.91 -3.06 0.07
CA ILE A 96 1.47 -3.06 0.38
C ILE A 96 1.15 -4.23 1.32
N CYS A 97 0.32 -3.98 2.32
CA CYS A 97 -0.23 -4.98 3.23
C CYS A 97 -1.75 -4.75 3.37
N THR A 98 -2.53 -5.54 2.64
CA THR A 98 -3.99 -5.40 2.54
C THR A 98 -4.72 -6.65 3.03
N ARG A 99 -5.99 -6.52 3.38
CA ARG A 99 -6.88 -7.69 3.56
C ARG A 99 -7.46 -8.20 2.24
N GLY A 100 -7.42 -7.42 1.17
CA GLY A 100 -7.91 -7.82 -0.16
C GLY A 100 -7.01 -8.88 -0.84
N PHE A 101 -7.45 -9.34 -2.02
CA PHE A 101 -6.67 -10.28 -2.82
C PHE A 101 -5.45 -9.63 -3.48
N ILE A 102 -4.33 -10.35 -3.50
CA ILE A 102 -3.06 -9.87 -4.08
C ILE A 102 -3.23 -9.59 -5.58
N GLY A 103 -3.80 -10.53 -6.34
CA GLY A 103 -3.93 -10.42 -7.80
C GLY A 103 -4.64 -9.15 -8.27
N PRO A 104 -5.89 -8.92 -7.87
CA PRO A 104 -6.63 -7.71 -8.22
C PRO A 104 -5.90 -6.42 -7.84
N VAL A 105 -5.22 -6.38 -6.69
CA VAL A 105 -4.41 -5.22 -6.28
C VAL A 105 -3.22 -5.02 -7.20
N GLN A 106 -2.48 -6.08 -7.54
CA GLN A 106 -1.33 -5.98 -8.45
C GLN A 106 -1.76 -5.53 -9.85
N LYS A 107 -2.82 -6.13 -10.40
CA LYS A 107 -3.40 -5.74 -11.70
C LYS A 107 -3.84 -4.28 -11.67
N ALA A 108 -4.59 -3.87 -10.64
CA ALA A 108 -5.05 -2.49 -10.50
C ALA A 108 -3.89 -1.48 -10.49
N LEU A 109 -2.79 -1.80 -9.78
CA LEU A 109 -1.59 -0.96 -9.74
C LEU A 109 -0.84 -0.92 -11.07
N GLU A 110 -0.80 -2.02 -11.82
CA GLU A 110 -0.15 -2.09 -13.12
C GLU A 110 -0.89 -1.19 -14.13
N GLU A 111 -2.21 -1.31 -14.20
CA GLU A 111 -3.07 -0.54 -15.10
C GLU A 111 -3.00 0.98 -14.86
N VAL A 112 -2.78 1.43 -13.62
CA VAL A 112 -2.59 2.86 -13.31
C VAL A 112 -1.12 3.30 -13.23
N GLY A 113 -0.17 2.42 -13.60
CA GLY A 113 1.26 2.73 -13.66
C GLY A 113 1.94 2.97 -12.30
N LEU A 114 1.35 2.46 -11.21
CA LEU A 114 1.87 2.57 -9.85
C LEU A 114 2.63 1.32 -9.38
N ARG A 115 2.44 0.16 -10.03
CA ARG A 115 3.04 -1.13 -9.62
C ARG A 115 4.56 -1.06 -9.42
N ARG A 116 5.26 -0.31 -10.27
CA ARG A 116 6.72 -0.12 -10.26
C ARG A 116 7.30 0.53 -9.00
N PHE A 117 6.47 1.10 -8.14
CA PHE A 117 6.91 1.71 -6.88
C PHE A 117 6.91 0.75 -5.70
N PHE A 118 6.26 -0.42 -5.83
CA PHE A 118 6.11 -1.37 -4.74
C PHE A 118 7.00 -2.59 -4.98
N SER A 119 7.81 -2.95 -3.98
CA SER A 119 8.63 -4.17 -4.08
C SER A 119 7.77 -5.42 -3.87
N GLN A 120 6.77 -5.34 -2.97
CA GLN A 120 5.96 -6.48 -2.54
C GLN A 120 4.51 -6.08 -2.25
N VAL A 121 3.59 -7.04 -2.41
CA VAL A 121 2.16 -6.92 -2.07
C VAL A 121 1.77 -8.14 -1.24
N TYR A 122 1.40 -7.92 0.02
CA TYR A 122 0.86 -8.91 0.94
C TYR A 122 -0.65 -8.78 0.99
N GLY A 123 -1.35 -9.91 0.94
CA GLY A 123 -2.80 -9.96 0.86
C GLY A 123 -3.34 -11.37 0.94
N LYS A 124 -4.62 -11.56 0.64
CA LYS A 124 -5.26 -12.87 0.52
C LYS A 124 -5.05 -13.47 -0.88
N THR A 125 -5.29 -14.77 -1.01
CA THR A 125 -5.12 -15.50 -2.29
C THR A 125 -6.25 -16.48 -2.54
N GLY A 126 -6.43 -16.88 -3.80
CA GLY A 126 -7.30 -17.98 -4.17
C GLY A 126 -8.76 -17.78 -3.76
N GLN A 127 -9.21 -18.58 -2.78
CA GLN A 127 -10.60 -18.77 -2.38
C GLN A 127 -10.89 -18.32 -0.94
N ASP A 128 -10.03 -17.50 -0.35
CA ASP A 128 -10.14 -17.08 1.07
C ASP A 128 -11.50 -16.45 1.42
N TYR A 129 -12.24 -15.95 0.43
CA TYR A 129 -13.56 -15.32 0.58
C TYR A 129 -14.74 -16.12 0.01
N GLY A 130 -14.52 -17.32 -0.57
CA GLY A 130 -15.60 -18.16 -1.08
C GLY A 130 -15.19 -19.14 -2.18
N SER A 131 -16.14 -19.99 -2.59
CA SER A 131 -15.94 -20.97 -3.66
C SER A 131 -16.06 -20.33 -5.05
N PRO A 132 -15.35 -20.86 -6.07
CA PRO A 132 -15.42 -20.33 -7.42
C PRO A 132 -16.81 -20.46 -8.02
N LEU A 133 -17.20 -19.45 -8.79
CA LEU A 133 -18.37 -19.54 -9.65
C LEU A 133 -18.04 -20.38 -10.90
N ALA A 134 -19.07 -20.96 -11.52
CA ALA A 134 -18.90 -21.69 -12.78
C ALA A 134 -18.29 -20.77 -13.85
N GLY A 135 -17.16 -21.17 -14.45
CA GLY A 135 -16.45 -20.40 -15.46
C GLY A 135 -15.30 -19.52 -14.95
N GLU A 136 -14.96 -19.62 -13.66
CA GLU A 136 -13.70 -19.10 -13.09
C GLU A 136 -12.57 -20.14 -13.27
N ASP A 137 -12.13 -20.31 -14.53
CA ASP A 137 -10.97 -21.14 -14.87
C ASP A 137 -9.69 -20.28 -14.90
N LEU A 138 -8.62 -20.77 -14.28
CA LEU A 138 -7.28 -20.16 -14.34
C LEU A 138 -6.81 -19.96 -15.78
N GLY A 139 -7.13 -20.90 -16.68
CA GLY A 139 -6.75 -20.81 -18.09
C GLY A 139 -7.34 -19.59 -18.80
N ALA A 140 -8.45 -19.04 -18.31
CA ALA A 140 -9.10 -17.87 -18.90
C ALA A 140 -8.38 -16.54 -18.60
N LEU A 141 -7.43 -16.52 -17.67
CA LEU A 141 -6.71 -15.29 -17.31
C LEU A 141 -5.61 -14.91 -18.32
N GLY A 142 -5.14 -15.83 -19.15
CA GLY A 142 -4.07 -15.55 -20.11
C GLY A 142 -2.83 -14.98 -19.42
N ASP A 143 -2.38 -13.80 -19.87
CA ASP A 143 -1.21 -13.10 -19.32
C ASP A 143 -1.43 -12.57 -17.89
N ASP A 144 -2.68 -12.33 -17.48
CA ASP A 144 -3.01 -11.81 -16.14
C ASP A 144 -2.77 -12.84 -15.03
N GLN A 145 -2.45 -14.10 -15.37
CA GLN A 145 -1.98 -15.10 -14.40
C GLN A 145 -0.73 -14.64 -13.65
N CYS A 146 0.09 -13.75 -14.25
CA CYS A 146 1.28 -13.22 -13.62
C CYS A 146 1.00 -12.38 -12.35
N PHE A 147 -0.24 -11.90 -12.19
CA PHE A 147 -0.65 -11.11 -11.03
C PHE A 147 -1.07 -11.96 -9.83
N LEU A 148 -1.41 -13.24 -10.03
CA LEU A 148 -1.90 -14.11 -8.96
C LEU A 148 -0.95 -14.10 -7.76
N GLY A 149 -1.53 -13.96 -6.57
CA GLY A 149 -0.74 -13.97 -5.35
C GLY A 149 -0.10 -15.32 -5.08
N ARG A 150 1.05 -15.26 -4.40
CA ARG A 150 1.78 -16.44 -3.96
C ARG A 150 1.53 -16.69 -2.48
N THR A 151 1.55 -17.97 -2.10
CA THR A 151 1.33 -18.42 -0.71
C THR A 151 2.29 -17.79 0.30
N GLU A 152 3.53 -17.50 -0.11
CA GLU A 152 4.53 -16.80 0.69
C GLU A 152 4.12 -15.38 1.13
N TYR A 153 3.21 -14.75 0.38
CA TYR A 153 2.70 -13.40 0.63
C TYR A 153 1.28 -13.38 1.23
N SER A 154 0.67 -14.55 1.45
CA SER A 154 -0.71 -14.67 1.97
C SER A 154 -0.89 -15.47 3.25
N SER A 155 0.14 -16.22 3.66
CA SER A 155 0.13 -17.00 4.90
C SER A 155 0.40 -16.12 6.14
N TRP A 156 -0.62 -15.39 6.60
CA TRP A 156 -0.56 -14.56 7.82
C TRP A 156 -1.95 -14.28 8.40
N ASP A 157 -1.99 -14.07 9.72
CA ASP A 157 -3.23 -13.82 10.47
C ASP A 157 -3.52 -12.33 10.62
N THR A 158 -2.49 -11.52 10.90
CA THR A 158 -2.62 -10.06 11.10
C THR A 158 -1.61 -9.26 10.29
N LYS A 159 -1.95 -8.01 9.95
CA LYS A 159 -0.99 -7.11 9.29
C LYS A 159 0.24 -6.84 10.15
N GLN A 160 0.05 -6.77 11.46
CA GLN A 160 1.14 -6.58 12.42
C GLN A 160 2.21 -7.68 12.32
N GLU A 161 1.78 -8.93 12.16
CA GLU A 161 2.70 -10.07 11.96
C GLU A 161 3.58 -9.88 10.71
N ILE A 162 2.96 -9.48 9.59
CA ILE A 162 3.68 -9.20 8.34
C ILE A 162 4.65 -8.04 8.50
N VAL A 163 4.23 -6.94 9.11
CA VAL A 163 5.08 -5.78 9.32
C VAL A 163 6.27 -6.15 10.22
N ALA A 164 6.03 -6.81 11.36
CA ALA A 164 7.09 -7.25 12.27
C ALA A 164 8.10 -8.15 11.55
N ARG A 165 7.63 -9.10 10.72
CA ARG A 165 8.49 -9.95 9.89
C ARG A 165 9.31 -9.13 8.89
N CYS A 166 8.71 -8.15 8.23
CA CYS A 166 9.40 -7.29 7.27
C CYS A 166 10.50 -6.46 7.93
N LEU A 167 10.27 -5.95 9.14
CA LEU A 167 11.27 -5.22 9.92
C LEU A 167 12.43 -6.13 10.33
N ALA A 168 12.12 -7.31 10.87
CA ALA A 168 13.14 -8.28 11.29
C ALA A 168 14.04 -8.71 10.13
N GLN A 169 13.47 -9.02 8.96
CA GLN A 169 14.21 -9.42 7.77
C GLN A 169 15.15 -8.34 7.23
N ARG A 170 14.84 -7.07 7.49
CA ARG A 170 15.62 -5.90 7.03
C ARG A 170 16.48 -5.29 8.14
N CYS A 171 16.48 -5.88 9.33
CA CYS A 171 17.14 -5.33 10.52
C CYS A 171 16.70 -3.87 10.82
N LEU A 172 15.42 -3.55 10.60
CA LEU A 172 14.87 -2.22 10.82
C LEU A 172 14.27 -2.10 12.23
N GLY A 173 14.45 -0.93 12.84
CA GLY A 173 13.81 -0.55 14.08
C GLY A 173 12.46 0.13 13.89
N PHE A 174 11.83 0.47 15.02
CA PHE A 174 10.51 1.11 15.08
C PHE A 174 10.42 2.41 14.26
N GLU A 175 11.45 3.27 14.35
CA GLU A 175 11.48 4.59 13.70
C GLU A 175 11.84 4.53 12.21
N ASP A 176 12.41 3.42 11.74
CA ASP A 176 12.86 3.26 10.35
C ASP A 176 11.70 2.93 9.40
N ALA A 177 10.51 2.64 9.94
CA ALA A 177 9.34 2.25 9.17
C ALA A 177 8.09 3.07 9.52
N LEU A 178 7.25 3.29 8.51
CA LEU A 178 5.96 3.97 8.64
C LEU A 178 4.85 3.12 8.04
N PHE A 179 3.83 2.81 8.84
CA PHE A 179 2.62 2.12 8.41
C PHE A 179 1.46 3.11 8.21
N LEU A 180 0.79 3.01 7.07
CA LEU A 180 -0.37 3.84 6.72
C LEU A 180 -1.58 2.94 6.51
N ASP A 181 -2.66 3.25 7.21
CA ASP A 181 -3.93 2.52 7.15
C ASP A 181 -5.07 3.47 7.53
N ASP A 182 -6.26 3.27 6.98
CA ASP A 182 -7.46 4.03 7.31
C ASP A 182 -8.19 3.45 8.52
N ASP A 183 -8.07 2.14 8.76
CA ASP A 183 -8.72 1.47 9.88
C ASP A 183 -8.03 1.83 11.21
N PRO A 184 -8.72 2.54 12.14
CA PRO A 184 -8.15 2.91 13.43
C PRO A 184 -7.72 1.69 14.27
N MET A 185 -8.35 0.53 14.09
CA MET A 185 -7.96 -0.68 14.82
C MET A 185 -6.62 -1.23 14.31
N GLU A 186 -6.41 -1.27 12.99
CA GLU A 186 -5.13 -1.69 12.39
C GLU A 186 -4.01 -0.72 12.81
N VAL A 187 -4.28 0.60 12.78
CA VAL A 187 -3.34 1.62 13.26
C VAL A 187 -3.00 1.43 14.75
N SER A 188 -4.01 1.20 15.59
CA SER A 188 -3.83 0.98 17.03
C SER A 188 -2.99 -0.27 17.30
N ASN A 189 -3.28 -1.37 16.60
CA ASN A 189 -2.54 -2.63 16.74
C ASN A 189 -1.08 -2.48 16.29
N MET A 190 -0.82 -1.65 15.27
CA MET A 190 0.52 -1.44 14.73
C MET A 190 1.40 -0.51 15.58
N ALA A 191 0.81 0.29 16.47
CA ALA A 191 1.50 1.37 17.19
C ALA A 191 2.68 0.92 18.09
N SER A 192 2.78 -0.37 18.42
CA SER A 192 3.92 -0.95 19.15
C SER A 192 5.02 -1.51 18.25
N THR A 193 4.80 -1.57 16.94
CA THR A 193 5.67 -2.27 15.98
C THR A 193 6.48 -1.30 15.12
N CYS A 194 5.85 -0.22 14.64
CA CYS A 194 6.52 0.86 13.92
C CYS A 194 5.78 2.17 14.08
N THR A 195 6.33 3.26 13.51
CA THR A 195 5.56 4.50 13.41
C THR A 195 4.31 4.32 12.55
N VAL A 196 3.23 4.99 12.90
CA VAL A 196 1.94 4.86 12.24
C VAL A 196 1.40 6.21 11.78
N LEU A 197 0.66 6.22 10.69
CA LEU A 197 -0.09 7.37 10.19
C LEU A 197 -1.48 6.92 9.75
N GLN A 198 -2.49 7.28 10.54
CA GLN A 198 -3.88 7.02 10.17
C GLN A 198 -4.34 7.90 9.02
N VAL A 199 -4.88 7.28 7.98
CA VAL A 199 -5.54 7.98 6.87
C VAL A 199 -7.01 8.22 7.24
N THR A 200 -7.38 9.47 7.48
CA THR A 200 -8.73 9.78 8.03
C THR A 200 -9.80 10.04 6.96
N ASN A 201 -9.41 10.09 5.70
CA ASN A 201 -10.31 10.25 4.57
C ASN A 201 -10.19 9.01 3.68
N SER A 202 -11.14 8.77 2.78
CA SER A 202 -11.01 7.70 1.81
C SER A 202 -9.87 8.01 0.82
N GLY A 203 -8.71 7.43 1.11
CA GLY A 203 -7.46 7.59 0.41
C GLY A 203 -6.54 8.68 0.97
N LEU A 204 -5.22 8.48 0.83
CA LEU A 204 -4.18 9.49 1.09
C LEU A 204 -4.52 10.84 0.44
N GLY A 205 -4.44 11.90 1.25
CA GLY A 205 -4.73 13.27 0.87
C GLY A 205 -3.56 14.23 1.10
N LYS A 206 -3.87 15.53 1.08
CA LYS A 206 -2.86 16.59 1.22
C LYS A 206 -2.05 16.47 2.52
N ARG A 207 -2.72 16.09 3.62
CA ARG A 207 -2.09 15.96 4.95
C ARG A 207 -1.06 14.83 4.95
N GLU A 208 -1.46 13.64 4.50
CA GLU A 208 -0.61 12.46 4.50
C GLU A 208 0.57 12.64 3.54
N PHE A 209 0.34 13.22 2.36
CA PHE A 209 1.42 13.56 1.42
C PHE A 209 2.44 14.53 2.03
N ALA A 210 2.00 15.54 2.78
CA ALA A 210 2.90 16.46 3.45
C ALA A 210 3.71 15.77 4.56
N MET A 211 3.09 14.85 5.31
CA MET A 211 3.75 14.08 6.35
C MET A 211 4.81 13.13 5.79
N LEU A 212 4.52 12.41 4.72
CA LEU A 212 5.49 11.56 4.01
C LEU A 212 6.70 12.38 3.55
N ARG A 213 6.45 13.51 2.89
CA ARG A 213 7.53 14.43 2.45
C ARG A 213 8.38 14.94 3.59
N ARG A 214 7.78 15.26 4.74
CA ARG A 214 8.52 15.71 5.92
C ARG A 214 9.44 14.61 6.46
N ARG A 215 9.00 13.34 6.47
CA ARG A 215 9.83 12.21 6.91
C ARG A 215 11.01 11.98 5.97
N ILE A 216 10.81 12.15 4.66
CA ILE A 216 11.90 12.13 3.67
C ILE A 216 12.88 13.30 3.89
N GLY A 217 12.37 14.53 4.04
CA GLY A 217 13.21 15.71 4.19
C GLY A 217 14.06 15.74 5.48
N ALA A 218 13.54 15.15 6.57
CA ALA A 218 14.28 15.02 7.82
C ALA A 218 15.49 14.08 7.68
N ALA A 219 15.35 12.99 6.90
CA ALA A 219 16.43 12.05 6.62
C ALA A 219 17.63 12.73 5.94
N SER A 220 17.37 13.59 4.95
CA SER A 220 18.40 14.28 4.19
C SER A 220 19.18 15.32 5.00
N GLN A 221 18.55 15.93 6.01
CA GLN A 221 19.19 16.94 6.87
C GLN A 221 20.02 16.31 8.00
N GLY A 222 19.59 15.18 8.56
CA GLY A 222 20.34 14.46 9.60
C GLY A 222 21.69 13.93 9.14
N ALA A 223 21.79 13.50 7.87
CA ALA A 223 23.05 13.02 7.27
C ALA A 223 24.15 14.11 7.23
N PHE A 224 23.78 15.39 7.07
CA PHE A 224 24.73 16.50 7.06
C PHE A 224 25.24 16.88 8.45
N CYS A 225 24.42 16.72 9.50
CA CYS A 225 24.84 17.04 10.87
C CYS A 225 25.83 16.02 11.45
N ASN A 226 25.72 14.73 11.11
CA ASN A 226 26.65 13.71 11.62
C ASN A 226 28.07 13.83 11.03
N LEU A 227 28.24 14.43 9.85
CA LEU A 227 29.57 14.67 9.29
C LEU A 227 30.31 15.81 10.00
N PHE A 228 29.62 16.82 10.54
CA PHE A 228 30.27 17.95 11.19
C PHE A 228 30.68 17.70 12.65
N PHE A 229 30.08 16.72 13.32
CA PHE A 229 30.43 16.39 14.71
C PHE A 229 31.56 15.37 14.87
N CYS A 230 32.01 14.69 13.80
CA CYS A 230 33.12 13.74 13.85
C CYS A 230 34.50 14.31 13.47
N CYS A 231 34.63 15.59 13.12
CA CYS A 231 35.92 16.23 12.79
C CYS A 231 36.48 17.11 13.93
N GLY A 232 36.11 16.82 15.19
CA GLY A 232 36.50 17.62 16.35
C GLY A 232 37.14 16.83 17.48
N ILE A 233 38.16 16.01 17.20
CA ILE A 233 39.21 15.60 18.15
C ILE A 233 40.54 15.51 17.40
#